data_AF-A0A9E2HKV8-F1
#
_entry.id   AF-A0A9E2HKV8-F1
#
_cell.length_a   1.000
_cell.length_b   1.000
_cell.length_c   1.000
_cell.angle_alpha   90.00
_cell.angle_beta   90.00
_cell.angle_gamma   90.00
#
_symmetry.space_group_name_H-M   'P 1'
#
loop_
_entity.id
_entity.type
_entity.pdbx_description
1 polymer ?
#
loop_
_entity_poly.entity_id
_entity_poly.type
_entity_poly.pdbx_seq_one_letter_code
_entity_poly.pdbx_strand_id
1 'polypeptide(L)'
;MRQTKTALFRFIRRYVGDEQEAWDLLQETYAAAWINIRRYDPTRPFEAWIRTIALNKCRDWSRRGLVRRLIRGGVDLSSPEAMSVPDGAESADERMEARDRLARLNEA
;
A
#
# COMPACT_ATOMS: atom_id res chain seq x y z
N MET A 1 7.02 -15.12 14.48
CA MET A 1 7.41 -13.74 14.09
C MET A 1 8.92 -13.51 14.00
N ARG A 2 9.78 -13.98 14.92
CA ARG A 2 11.25 -13.73 14.86
C ARG A 2 11.93 -14.21 13.57
N GLN A 3 11.51 -15.37 13.03
CA GLN A 3 12.14 -15.97 11.83
C GLN A 3 11.92 -15.14 10.55
N THR A 4 10.79 -14.45 10.42
CA THR A 4 10.46 -13.65 9.24
C THR A 4 11.09 -12.25 9.28
N LYS A 5 11.57 -11.79 10.45
CA LYS A 5 12.01 -10.40 10.68
C LYS A 5 13.04 -9.93 9.66
N THR A 6 14.12 -10.68 9.46
CA THR A 6 15.22 -10.25 8.59
C THR A 6 14.82 -10.23 7.11
N ALA A 7 14.11 -11.26 6.64
CA ALA A 7 13.65 -11.32 5.25
C ALA A 7 12.61 -10.22 4.96
N LEU A 8 11.67 -10.00 5.89
CA LEU A 8 10.63 -8.99 5.75
C LEU A 8 11.20 -7.56 5.84
N PHE A 9 12.18 -7.32 6.71
CA PHE A 9 12.88 -6.04 6.76
C PHE A 9 13.59 -5.74 5.44
N ARG A 10 14.35 -6.70 4.89
CA ARG A 10 15.02 -6.53 3.58
C ARG A 10 14.01 -6.28 2.45
N PHE A 11 12.88 -6.97 2.48
CA PHE A 11 11.78 -6.73 1.55
C PHE A 11 11.28 -5.29 1.63
N ILE A 12 10.92 -4.82 2.82
CA ILE A 12 10.44 -3.44 3.04
C ILE A 12 11.50 -2.40 2.66
N ARG A 13 12.75 -2.63 3.07
CA ARG A 13 13.90 -1.73 2.81
C ARG A 13 14.13 -1.48 1.31
N ARG A 14 13.80 -2.45 0.45
CA ARG A 14 13.87 -2.33 -1.01
C ARG A 14 12.78 -1.41 -1.58
N TYR A 15 11.64 -1.25 -0.91
CA TYR A 15 10.59 -0.34 -1.33
C TYR A 15 10.80 1.08 -0.84
N VAL A 16 11.25 1.25 0.42
CA VAL A 16 11.26 2.58 1.05
C VAL A 16 12.59 3.31 0.99
N GLY A 17 13.70 2.62 0.75
CA GLY A 17 14.99 3.27 0.53
C GLY A 17 15.63 3.90 1.77
N ASP A 18 14.89 4.12 2.86
CA ASP A 18 15.37 4.56 4.17
C ASP A 18 15.34 3.42 5.21
N GLU A 19 16.31 3.39 6.12
CA GLU A 19 16.42 2.34 7.14
C GLU A 19 15.42 2.52 8.29
N GLN A 20 15.25 3.74 8.77
CA GLN A 20 14.36 4.03 9.90
C GLN A 20 12.91 3.78 9.50
N GLU A 21 12.51 4.26 8.32
CA GLU A 21 11.19 4.00 7.75
C GLU A 21 10.94 2.50 7.53
N ALA A 22 11.97 1.73 7.17
CA ALA A 22 11.85 0.28 7.04
C ALA A 22 11.60 -0.40 8.40
N TRP A 23 12.23 0.08 9.47
CA TRP A 23 11.97 -0.41 10.83
C TRP A 23 10.56 -0.07 11.30
N ASP A 24 10.08 1.14 11.05
CA ASP A 24 8.74 1.58 11.45
C ASP A 24 7.66 0.79 10.71
N LEU A 25 7.78 0.64 9.39
CA LEU A 25 6.83 -0.16 8.61
C LEU A 25 6.87 -1.64 8.96
N LEU A 26 8.03 -2.18 9.36
CA LEU A 26 8.12 -3.55 9.85
C LEU A 26 7.32 -3.72 11.15
N GLN A 27 7.42 -2.77 12.08
CA GLN A 27 6.64 -2.78 13.31
C GLN A 27 5.14 -2.68 13.03
N GLU A 28 4.73 -1.73 12.19
CA GLU A 28 3.33 -1.60 11.76
C GLU A 28 2.80 -2.87 11.10
N THR A 29 3.64 -3.54 10.30
CA THR A 29 3.27 -4.80 9.65
C THR A 29 2.98 -5.89 10.68
N TYR A 30 3.84 -6.05 11.69
CA TYR A 30 3.61 -7.05 12.73
C TYR A 30 2.40 -6.71 13.62
N ALA A 31 2.19 -5.43 13.93
CA ALA A 31 1.00 -4.98 14.66
C ALA A 31 -0.28 -5.30 13.87
N ALA A 32 -0.29 -4.99 12.57
CA ALA A 32 -1.41 -5.31 11.69
C ALA A 32 -1.63 -6.82 11.54
N ALA A 33 -0.56 -7.60 11.42
CA ALA A 33 -0.62 -9.06 11.37
C ALA A 33 -1.19 -9.65 12.67
N TRP A 34 -0.83 -9.11 13.83
CA TRP A 34 -1.38 -9.55 15.11
C TRP A 34 -2.89 -9.29 15.20
N ILE A 35 -3.33 -8.08 14.85
CA ILE A 35 -4.76 -7.72 14.85
C ILE A 35 -5.55 -8.61 13.88
N ASN A 36 -4.98 -8.94 12.73
CA ASN A 36 -5.65 -9.70 11.68
C ASN A 36 -5.38 -11.21 11.73
N ILE A 37 -4.72 -11.73 12.78
CA ILE A 37 -4.26 -13.12 12.81
C ILE A 37 -5.42 -14.12 12.69
N ARG A 38 -6.62 -13.77 13.16
CA ARG A 38 -7.82 -14.62 13.03
C ARG A 38 -8.30 -14.80 11.59
N ARG A 39 -7.85 -13.94 10.66
CA ARG A 39 -8.17 -14.02 9.23
C ARG A 39 -7.11 -14.77 8.42
N TYR A 40 -6.02 -15.21 9.07
CA TYR A 40 -4.99 -15.99 8.42
C TYR A 40 -5.49 -17.41 8.16
N ASP A 41 -5.40 -17.84 6.91
CA ASP A 41 -5.67 -19.20 6.47
C ASP A 41 -4.38 -20.04 6.63
N PRO A 42 -4.35 -21.02 7.56
CA PRO A 42 -3.16 -21.82 7.82
C PRO A 42 -2.79 -22.78 6.67
N THR A 43 -3.66 -22.98 5.68
CA THR A 43 -3.32 -23.76 4.47
C THR A 43 -2.37 -23.02 3.54
N ARG A 44 -2.21 -21.70 3.71
CA ARG A 44 -1.30 -20.85 2.93
C ARG A 44 -0.02 -20.55 3.72
N PRO A 45 1.14 -20.32 3.06
CA PRO A 45 2.36 -19.94 3.78
C PRO A 45 2.21 -18.59 4.51
N PHE A 46 2.48 -18.59 5.81
CA PHE A 46 2.46 -17.37 6.65
C PHE A 46 3.31 -16.24 6.07
N GLU A 47 4.47 -16.59 5.50
CA GLU A 47 5.38 -15.62 4.89
C GLU A 47 4.75 -14.87 3.70
N ALA A 48 3.98 -15.57 2.85
CA ALA A 48 3.28 -14.94 1.75
C ALA A 48 2.20 -13.98 2.28
N TRP A 49 1.46 -14.41 3.30
CA TRP A 49 0.41 -13.60 3.91
C TRP A 49 0.95 -12.32 4.55
N ILE A 50 2.00 -12.40 5.38
CA ILE A 50 2.58 -11.22 6.04
C ILE A 50 3.27 -10.27 5.04
N ARG A 51 3.83 -10.80 3.94
CA ARG A 51 4.39 -9.97 2.85
C ARG A 51 3.31 -9.16 2.14
N THR A 52 2.08 -9.66 2.01
CA THR A 52 0.95 -8.88 1.48
C THR A 52 0.64 -7.67 2.36
N ILE A 53 0.64 -7.86 3.69
CA ILE A 53 0.45 -6.76 4.65
C ILE A 53 1.57 -5.74 4.51
N ALA A 54 2.83 -6.18 4.49
CA ALA A 54 3.99 -5.31 4.32
C ALA A 54 3.94 -4.51 3.00
N LEU A 55 3.55 -5.16 1.90
CA LEU A 55 3.44 -4.52 0.59
C LEU A 55 2.40 -3.39 0.60
N ASN A 56 1.25 -3.61 1.23
CA ASN A 56 0.22 -2.57 1.36
C ASN A 56 0.75 -1.38 2.18
N LYS A 57 1.45 -1.64 3.29
CA LYS A 57 2.10 -0.61 4.09
C LYS A 57 3.15 0.19 3.30
N CYS A 58 3.97 -0.47 2.49
CA CYS A 58 4.94 0.18 1.62
C CYS A 58 4.27 1.06 0.55
N ARG A 59 3.18 0.57 -0.07
CA ARG A 59 2.40 1.33 -1.05
C ARG A 59 1.77 2.58 -0.44
N ASP A 60 1.20 2.45 0.76
CA ASP A 60 0.62 3.59 1.50
C ASP A 60 1.68 4.60 1.92
N TRP A 61 2.86 4.14 2.35
CA TRP A 61 4.00 5.01 2.60
C TRP A 61 4.43 5.78 1.34
N SER A 62 4.57 5.10 0.21
CA SER A 62 4.96 5.71 -1.06
C SER A 62 3.95 6.75 -1.53
N ARG A 63 2.65 6.45 -1.42
CA ARG A 63 1.56 7.38 -1.78
C ARG A 63 1.62 8.65 -0.94
N ARG A 64 1.82 8.51 0.39
CA ARG A 64 1.98 9.64 1.32
C ARG A 64 3.26 10.44 1.04
N GLY A 65 4.33 9.78 0.62
CA GLY A 65 5.59 10.43 0.20
C GLY A 65 5.41 11.28 -1.06
N LEU A 66 4.70 10.76 -2.06
CA LEU A 66 4.38 11.49 -3.29
C LEU A 66 3.54 12.73 -2.99
N VAL A 67 2.45 12.59 -2.24
CA VAL A 67 1.58 13.72 -1.84
C VAL A 67 2.38 14.79 -1.09
N ARG A 68 3.22 14.40 -0.12
CA ARG A 68 4.11 15.34 0.59
C ARG A 68 5.04 16.10 -0.36
N ARG A 69 5.53 15.45 -1.43
CA ARG A 69 6.42 16.06 -2.42
C ARG A 69 5.67 17.00 -3.37
N LEU A 70 4.45 16.65 -3.77
CA LEU A 70 3.58 17.50 -4.59
C LEU A 70 3.18 18.78 -3.84
N ILE A 71 2.74 18.65 -2.57
CA ILE A 71 2.34 19.80 -1.74
C ILE A 71 3.53 20.71 -1.44
N ARG A 72 4.69 20.16 -1.05
CA ARG A 72 5.90 20.98 -0.77
C ARG A 72 6.58 21.52 -2.03
N GLY A 73 6.45 20.83 -3.15
CA GLY A 73 7.07 21.20 -4.42
C GLY A 73 6.34 22.31 -5.16
N GLY A 74 5.21 22.80 -4.65
CA GLY A 74 4.42 23.84 -5.32
C GLY A 74 3.85 23.39 -6.66
N VAL A 75 3.64 22.09 -6.86
CA VAL A 75 2.94 21.59 -8.05
C VAL A 75 1.51 22.08 -7.94
N ASP A 76 1.13 23.00 -8.82
CA ASP A 76 -0.26 23.41 -8.95
C ASP A 76 -1.05 22.22 -9.50
N LEU A 77 -1.79 21.55 -8.62
CA LEU A 77 -2.67 20.44 -8.96
C LEU A 77 -3.85 20.91 -9.82
N SER A 78 -4.06 22.21 -9.94
CA SER A 78 -5.03 22.86 -10.84
C SER A 78 -4.44 23.12 -12.23
N SER A 79 -3.14 22.86 -12.44
CA SER A 79 -2.53 23.00 -13.77
C SER A 79 -3.16 22.02 -14.76
N PRO A 80 -3.37 22.43 -16.02
CA PRO A 80 -3.88 21.55 -17.07
C PRO A 80 -3.05 20.27 -17.23
N GLU A 81 -1.72 20.34 -17.03
CA GLU A 81 -0.86 19.16 -17.06
C GLU A 81 -1.12 18.20 -15.88
N ALA A 82 -1.34 18.71 -14.67
CA ALA A 82 -1.62 17.87 -13.50
C ALA A 82 -3.02 17.24 -13.53
N MET A 83 -3.99 17.89 -14.18
CA MET A 83 -5.32 17.35 -14.42
C MET A 83 -5.40 16.44 -15.66
N SER A 84 -4.34 16.38 -16.47
CA SER A 84 -4.33 15.54 -17.66
C SER A 84 -4.30 14.06 -17.26
N VAL A 85 -5.34 13.34 -17.66
CA VAL A 85 -5.39 11.88 -17.57
C VAL A 85 -4.76 11.35 -18.86
N PRO A 86 -3.68 10.54 -18.80
CA PRO A 86 -3.10 9.93 -19.98
C PRO A 86 -4.15 9.12 -20.75
N ASP A 87 -4.17 9.21 -22.08
CA ASP A 87 -5.12 8.45 -22.90
C ASP A 87 -5.04 6.95 -22.58
N GLY A 88 -6.17 6.40 -22.12
CA GLY A 88 -6.31 5.01 -21.68
C GLY A 88 -6.12 4.74 -20.19
N ALA A 89 -5.78 5.75 -19.38
CA ALA A 89 -5.80 5.64 -17.93
C ALA A 89 -7.22 5.90 -17.39
N GLU A 90 -7.77 4.96 -16.62
CA GLU A 90 -9.05 5.17 -15.95
C GLU A 90 -8.96 6.37 -14.98
N SER A 91 -9.95 7.24 -15.06
CA SER A 91 -10.10 8.38 -14.15
C SER A 91 -10.37 7.92 -12.71
N ALA A 92 -10.13 8.80 -11.73
CA ALA A 92 -10.40 8.47 -10.33
C ALA A 92 -11.88 8.14 -10.08
N ASP A 93 -12.78 8.82 -10.78
CA ASP A 93 -14.22 8.59 -10.71
C ASP A 93 -14.61 7.25 -11.34
N GLU A 94 -14.06 6.91 -12.51
CA GLU A 94 -14.30 5.60 -13.15
C GLU A 94 -13.84 4.43 -12.27
N ARG A 95 -12.71 4.58 -11.58
CA ARG A 95 -12.22 3.58 -10.61
C ARG A 95 -13.14 3.45 -9.41
N MET A 96 -13.70 4.57 -8.93
CA MET A 96 -14.66 4.57 -7.83
C MET A 96 -15.94 3.84 -8.23
N GLU A 97 -16.48 4.15 -9.41
CA GLU A 97 -17.67 3.49 -9.96
C GLU A 97 -17.45 2.00 -10.24
N ALA A 98 -16.27 1.61 -10.73
CA ALA A 98 -15.91 0.21 -10.91
C ALA A 98 -15.87 -0.53 -9.57
N ARG A 99 -15.33 0.11 -8.52
CA ARG A 99 -15.28 -0.45 -7.17
C ARG A 99 -16.68 -0.62 -6.57
N ASP A 100 -17.54 0.37 -6.74
CA ASP A 100 -18.92 0.32 -6.26
C ASP A 100 -19.76 -0.71 -7.01
N ARG A 101 -19.53 -0.89 -8.32
CA ARG A 101 -20.14 -1.97 -9.11
C ARG A 101 -19.73 -3.35 -8.59
N LEU A 102 -18.45 -3.54 -8.30
CA LEU A 102 -17.94 -4.78 -7.72
C LEU A 102 -18.51 -5.06 -6.33
N ALA A 103 -18.70 -4.02 -5.51
CA ALA A 103 -19.32 -4.17 -4.20
C ALA A 103 -20.78 -4.66 -4.32
N ARG A 104 -21.58 -4.07 -5.23
CA ARG A 104 -22.98 -4.48 -5.45
C ARG A 104 -23.11 -5.90 -5.97
N LEU A 105 -22.21 -6.35 -6.84
CA LEU A 105 -22.22 -7.72 -7.37
C LEU A 105 -21.86 -8.77 -6.30
N ASN A 106 -21.10 -8.40 -5.27
CA ASN A 106 -20.74 -9.30 -4.18
C ASN A 106 -21.79 -9.33 -3.05
N GLU A 107 -22.76 -8.41 -3.06
CA GLU A 107 -23.86 -8.34 -2.08
C GLU A 107 -25.16 -9.02 -2.57
N ALA A 108 -25.22 -9.44 -3.83
CA ALA A 108 -26.34 -10.17 -4.44
C ALA A 108 -26.04 -11.67 -4.57
#